data_AF-A0AAU3TKR7-F1
#
_entry.id   AF-A0AAU3TKR7-F1
#
_cell.length_a   1.000
_cell.length_b   1.000
_cell.length_c   1.000
_cell.angle_alpha   90.00
_cell.angle_beta   90.00
_cell.angle_gamma   90.00
#
_symmetry.space_group_name_H-M   'P 1'
#
loop_
_entity.id
_entity.type
_entity.pdbx_description
1 polymer ?
#
loop_
_entity_poly.entity_id
_entity_poly.type
_entity_poly.pdbx_seq_one_letter_code
_entity_poly.pdbx_strand_id
1 'polypeptide(L)'
;MSDDLTRLFVRRWLEANERVQEQFAQRVAEAEAAGHRIVDGGQTGSYDDAGRAPWAITDWRTKVVLASGRDDYEGYDAALAKTDPDGCWLLVDNLSQQTGLPEVDPIPGLPESLAEALLEWLESKAAPAEVAAWIDERLEDVEPRMRNEVGAFLAT
;
A
#
# COMPACT_ATOMS: atom_id res chain seq x y z
N MET A 1 -27.53 6.67 17.72
CA MET A 1 -26.51 5.78 17.13
C MET A 1 -25.26 6.03 17.93
N SER A 2 -24.75 5.02 18.66
CA SER A 2 -23.75 5.29 19.69
C SER A 2 -22.39 5.58 19.05
N ASP A 3 -21.72 6.64 19.50
CA ASP A 3 -20.30 6.89 19.22
C ASP A 3 -19.43 5.65 19.50
N ASP A 4 -19.89 4.76 20.38
CA ASP A 4 -19.23 3.49 20.66
C ASP A 4 -19.14 2.57 19.42
N LEU A 5 -20.16 2.56 18.55
CA LEU A 5 -20.16 1.71 17.36
C LEU A 5 -19.18 2.23 16.29
N THR A 6 -19.07 3.55 16.13
CA THR A 6 -18.12 4.15 15.19
C THR A 6 -16.69 4.01 15.71
N ARG A 7 -16.46 4.18 17.01
CA ARG A 7 -15.15 3.89 17.65
C ARG A 7 -14.78 2.41 17.53
N LEU A 8 -15.73 1.50 17.73
CA LEU A 8 -15.51 0.07 17.53
C LEU A 8 -15.13 -0.25 16.08
N PHE A 9 -15.80 0.37 15.10
CA PHE A 9 -15.46 0.21 13.68
C PHE A 9 -14.01 0.63 13.41
N VAL A 10 -13.62 1.83 13.86
CA VAL A 10 -12.26 2.35 13.68
C VAL A 10 -11.23 1.41 14.31
N ARG A 11 -11.47 0.90 15.53
CA ARG A 11 -10.57 -0.05 16.19
C ARG A 11 -10.42 -1.35 15.39
N ARG A 12 -11.53 -1.94 14.93
CA ARG A 12 -11.50 -3.16 14.10
C ARG A 12 -10.78 -2.94 12.77
N TRP A 13 -10.93 -1.76 12.17
CA TRP A 13 -10.19 -1.41 10.97
C TRP A 13 -8.69 -1.30 11.24
N LEU A 14 -8.27 -0.65 12.33
CA LEU A 14 -6.85 -0.58 12.72
C LEU A 14 -6.25 -1.98 12.93
N GLU A 15 -6.98 -2.89 13.60
CA GLU A 15 -6.58 -4.29 13.78
C GLU A 15 -6.54 -5.07 12.45
N ALA A 16 -7.46 -4.79 11.52
CA ALA A 16 -7.44 -5.40 10.18
C ALA A 16 -6.25 -4.90 9.35
N ASN A 17 -5.98 -3.59 9.38
CA ASN A 17 -4.89 -2.98 8.65
C ASN A 17 -3.52 -3.42 9.19
N GLU A 18 -3.38 -3.56 10.51
CA GLU A 18 -2.18 -4.13 11.13
C GLU A 18 -1.90 -5.55 10.62
N ARG A 19 -2.92 -6.43 10.60
CA ARG A 19 -2.77 -7.80 10.07
C ARG A 19 -2.36 -7.81 8.58
N VAL A 20 -2.91 -6.91 7.77
CA VAL A 20 -2.53 -6.78 6.36
C VAL A 20 -1.07 -6.34 6.21
N GLN A 21 -0.63 -5.37 7.02
CA GLN A 21 0.76 -4.92 7.05
C GLN A 21 1.73 -6.02 7.50
N GLU A 22 1.38 -6.78 8.55
CA GLU A 22 2.18 -7.91 9.02
C GLU A 22 2.33 -8.99 7.95
N GLN A 23 1.23 -9.32 7.25
CA GLN A 23 1.27 -10.27 6.14
C GLN A 23 2.11 -9.77 4.96
N PHE A 24 2.06 -8.47 4.67
CA PHE A 24 2.91 -7.86 3.65
C PHE A 24 4.39 -7.94 4.04
N ALA A 25 4.72 -7.56 5.28
CA ALA A 25 6.07 -7.65 5.80
C ALA A 25 6.61 -9.08 5.79
N GLN A 26 5.78 -10.07 6.13
CA GLN A 26 6.13 -11.48 6.04
C GLN A 26 6.44 -11.90 4.61
N ARG A 27 5.60 -11.53 3.63
CA ARG A 27 5.84 -11.85 2.22
C ARG A 27 7.11 -11.22 1.68
N VAL A 28 7.38 -9.97 2.04
CA VAL A 28 8.66 -9.30 1.71
C VAL A 28 9.83 -10.11 2.28
N ALA A 29 9.77 -10.49 3.56
CA ALA A 29 10.84 -11.26 4.19
C ALA A 29 11.03 -12.65 3.55
N GLU A 30 9.94 -13.34 3.20
CA GLU A 30 9.97 -14.64 2.51
C GLU A 30 10.59 -14.52 1.11
N ALA A 31 10.21 -13.49 0.36
CA ALA A 31 10.77 -13.21 -0.96
C ALA A 31 12.28 -12.88 -0.88
N GLU A 32 12.68 -12.01 0.05
CA GLU A 32 14.10 -11.69 0.28
C GLU A 32 14.91 -12.94 0.69
N ALA A 33 14.35 -13.78 1.57
CA ALA A 33 14.97 -15.04 1.97
C ALA A 33 15.11 -16.06 0.82
N ALA A 34 14.19 -16.01 -0.15
CA ALA A 34 14.28 -16.81 -1.39
C ALA A 34 15.28 -16.23 -2.41
N GLY A 35 15.96 -15.14 -2.08
CA GLY A 35 16.96 -14.49 -2.94
C GLY A 35 16.39 -13.43 -3.87
N HIS A 36 15.12 -13.05 -3.70
CA HIS A 36 14.53 -11.99 -4.50
C HIS A 36 14.94 -10.60 -4.02
N ARG A 37 15.08 -9.66 -4.96
CA ARG A 37 15.16 -8.24 -4.68
C ARG A 37 13.80 -7.59 -4.88
N ILE A 38 13.32 -6.85 -3.89
CA ILE A 38 12.06 -6.12 -4.02
C ILE A 38 12.31 -4.76 -4.67
N VAL A 39 11.58 -4.48 -5.74
CA VAL A 39 11.69 -3.23 -6.50
C VAL A 39 10.31 -2.59 -6.66
N ASP A 40 10.32 -1.27 -6.78
CA ASP A 40 9.18 -0.44 -7.13
C ASP A 40 9.42 0.08 -8.54
N GLY A 41 8.50 -0.17 -9.46
CA GLY A 41 8.71 0.09 -10.88
C GLY A 41 7.45 0.58 -11.54
N GLY A 42 7.54 1.71 -12.23
CA GLY A 42 6.37 2.28 -12.89
C GLY A 42 6.59 3.64 -13.54
N GLN A 43 5.49 4.17 -14.05
CA GLN A 43 5.39 5.48 -14.67
C GLN A 43 5.59 6.60 -13.65
N THR A 44 6.43 7.59 -13.97
CA THR A 44 6.75 8.72 -13.08
C THR A 44 6.24 10.07 -13.59
N GLY A 45 5.49 10.07 -14.71
CA GLY A 45 4.93 11.28 -15.31
C GLY A 45 4.13 10.97 -16.56
N SER A 46 3.56 11.98 -17.22
CA SER A 46 2.60 11.79 -18.33
C SER A 46 3.23 11.30 -19.64
N TYR A 47 2.37 10.69 -20.47
CA TYR A 47 2.65 10.33 -21.86
C TYR A 47 2.92 11.56 -22.72
N ASP A 48 3.86 11.44 -23.67
CA ASP A 48 4.07 12.39 -24.76
C ASP A 48 3.17 12.07 -25.97
N ASP A 49 3.22 12.92 -27.01
CA ASP A 49 2.44 12.75 -28.24
C ASP A 49 2.78 11.46 -29.01
N ALA A 50 3.90 10.82 -28.67
CA ALA A 50 4.34 9.55 -29.25
C ALA A 50 3.95 8.34 -28.39
N GLY A 51 3.18 8.52 -27.31
CA GLY A 51 2.73 7.45 -26.44
C GLY A 51 3.79 6.95 -25.46
N ARG A 52 4.82 7.75 -25.15
CA ARG A 52 5.89 7.38 -24.21
C ARG A 52 5.83 8.18 -22.93
N ALA A 53 6.03 7.52 -21.80
CA ALA A 53 6.04 8.16 -20.48
C ALA A 53 7.40 7.97 -19.81
N PRO A 54 7.84 8.91 -18.95
CA PRO A 54 8.98 8.66 -18.10
C PRO A 54 8.65 7.55 -17.09
N TRP A 55 9.61 6.69 -16.80
CA TRP A 55 9.49 5.58 -15.87
C TRP A 55 10.77 5.42 -15.03
N ALA A 56 10.65 4.78 -13.87
CA ALA A 56 11.77 4.43 -13.02
C ALA A 56 11.55 3.05 -12.38
N ILE A 57 12.65 2.32 -12.16
CA ILE A 57 12.72 1.12 -11.34
C ILE A 57 13.64 1.45 -10.16
N THR A 58 13.13 1.29 -8.95
CA THR A 58 13.74 1.75 -7.71
C THR A 58 13.81 0.57 -6.75
N ASP A 59 14.93 0.43 -6.05
CA ASP A 59 15.01 -0.51 -4.94
C ASP A 59 14.04 -0.11 -3.84
N TRP A 60 13.09 -0.99 -3.49
CA TRP A 60 11.99 -0.63 -2.61
C TRP A 60 12.46 -0.23 -1.21
N ARG A 61 13.55 -0.86 -0.72
CA ARG A 61 14.07 -0.67 0.63
C ARG A 61 14.92 0.60 0.75
N THR A 62 15.84 0.77 -0.19
CA THR A 62 16.86 1.83 -0.17
C THR A 62 16.43 3.08 -0.91
N LYS A 63 15.35 3.00 -1.70
CA LYS A 63 14.85 4.07 -2.59
C LYS A 63 15.87 4.51 -3.66
N VAL A 64 16.88 3.68 -3.93
CA VAL A 64 17.89 3.93 -4.97
C VAL A 64 17.30 3.59 -6.34
N VAL A 65 17.37 4.54 -7.28
CA VAL A 65 16.98 4.29 -8.68
C VAL A 65 17.98 3.33 -9.32
N LEU A 66 17.47 2.21 -9.83
CA LEU A 66 18.24 1.14 -10.48
C LEU A 66 18.25 1.29 -12.00
N ALA A 67 17.13 1.74 -12.55
CA ALA A 67 16.98 2.09 -13.96
C ALA A 67 15.92 3.18 -14.12
N SER A 68 16.02 3.97 -15.18
CA SER A 68 15.02 4.97 -15.54
C SER A 68 15.07 5.25 -17.03
N GLY A 69 13.96 5.67 -17.61
CA GLY A 69 13.90 6.01 -19.02
C GLY A 69 12.62 6.74 -19.39
N ARG A 70 12.41 6.87 -20.69
CA ARG A 70 11.15 7.33 -21.27
C ARG A 70 10.83 6.46 -22.46
N ASP A 71 9.80 5.65 -22.33
CA ASP A 71 9.36 4.75 -23.38
C ASP A 71 7.89 4.36 -23.21
N ASP A 72 7.39 3.52 -24.09
CA ASP A 72 6.15 2.78 -23.88
C ASP A 72 6.37 1.56 -22.94
N TYR A 73 5.33 0.74 -22.81
CA TYR A 73 5.36 -0.45 -21.96
C TYR A 73 6.38 -1.50 -22.44
N GLU A 74 6.54 -1.69 -23.75
CA GLU A 74 7.49 -2.67 -24.30
C GLU A 74 8.93 -2.25 -24.01
N GLY A 75 9.22 -0.95 -24.15
CA GLY A 75 10.53 -0.39 -23.79
C GLY A 75 10.84 -0.50 -22.29
N TYR A 76 9.84 -0.32 -21.43
CA TYR A 76 9.97 -0.54 -19.98
C TYR A 76 10.28 -2.01 -19.66
N ASP A 77 9.52 -2.96 -20.23
CA ASP A 77 9.71 -4.40 -19.98
C ASP A 77 11.08 -4.89 -20.46
N ALA A 78 11.53 -4.41 -21.63
CA ALA A 78 12.87 -4.70 -22.14
C ALA A 78 13.98 -4.13 -21.22
N ALA A 79 13.78 -2.95 -20.65
CA ALA A 79 14.70 -2.38 -19.68
C ALA A 79 14.73 -3.17 -18.36
N LEU A 80 13.57 -3.64 -17.88
CA LEU A 80 13.47 -4.49 -16.70
C LEU A 80 14.24 -5.80 -16.91
N ALA A 81 13.99 -6.52 -18.00
CA ALA A 81 14.69 -7.77 -18.34
C ALA A 81 16.20 -7.59 -18.51
N LYS A 82 16.64 -6.43 -19.04
CA LYS A 82 18.06 -6.10 -19.15
C LYS A 82 18.72 -5.81 -17.80
N THR A 83 17.98 -5.21 -16.87
CA THR A 83 18.51 -4.78 -15.57
C THR A 83 18.50 -5.93 -14.56
N ASP A 84 17.57 -6.88 -14.71
CA ASP A 84 17.47 -8.12 -13.94
C ASP A 84 17.60 -9.36 -14.84
N PRO A 85 18.81 -9.64 -15.37
CA PRO A 85 19.02 -10.75 -16.29
C PRO A 85 18.79 -12.14 -15.66
N ASP A 86 18.88 -12.23 -14.33
CA ASP A 86 18.70 -13.47 -13.58
C ASP A 86 17.24 -13.70 -13.16
N GLY A 87 16.35 -12.73 -13.38
CA GLY A 87 14.93 -12.82 -13.02
C GLY A 87 14.70 -12.89 -11.50
N CYS A 88 15.55 -12.25 -10.71
CA CYS A 88 15.48 -12.26 -9.26
C CYS A 88 14.69 -11.09 -8.67
N TRP A 89 14.20 -10.14 -9.48
CA TRP A 89 13.48 -8.98 -8.97
C TRP A 89 11.98 -9.25 -8.91
N LEU A 90 11.35 -8.76 -7.84
CA LEU A 90 9.90 -8.80 -7.67
C LEU A 90 9.39 -7.38 -7.48
N LEU A 91 8.38 -7.00 -8.28
CA LEU A 91 7.67 -5.74 -8.10
C LEU A 91 6.90 -5.78 -6.78
N VAL A 92 7.01 -4.71 -5.99
CA VAL A 92 6.30 -4.56 -4.72
C VAL A 92 4.78 -4.67 -4.90
N ASP A 93 4.26 -4.21 -6.05
CA ASP A 93 2.85 -4.31 -6.39
C ASP A 93 2.36 -5.76 -6.51
N ASN A 94 3.23 -6.68 -6.95
CA ASN A 94 2.89 -8.10 -6.99
C ASN A 94 2.74 -8.67 -5.57
N LEU A 95 3.48 -8.14 -4.60
CA LEU A 95 3.38 -8.54 -3.20
C LEU A 95 2.15 -7.92 -2.52
N SER A 96 1.85 -6.64 -2.79
CA SER A 96 0.70 -5.93 -2.22
C SER A 96 -0.64 -6.47 -2.72
N GLN A 97 -0.73 -6.87 -4.00
CA GLN A 97 -1.93 -7.49 -4.54
C GLN A 97 -2.31 -8.82 -3.85
N GLN A 98 -1.32 -9.51 -3.27
CA GLN A 98 -1.56 -10.78 -2.58
C GLN A 98 -2.00 -10.61 -1.12
N THR A 99 -1.81 -9.44 -0.52
CA THR A 99 -2.15 -9.18 0.90
C THR A 99 -3.58 -8.70 1.09
N GLY A 100 -4.24 -8.24 0.03
CA GLY A 100 -5.61 -7.73 0.09
C GLY A 100 -5.72 -6.38 0.80
N LEU A 101 -6.95 -5.93 1.00
CA LEU A 101 -7.30 -4.72 1.74
C LEU A 101 -7.78 -5.07 3.15
N PRO A 102 -7.70 -4.14 4.12
CA PRO A 102 -8.25 -4.37 5.46
C PRO A 102 -9.77 -4.58 5.40
N GLU A 103 -10.21 -5.78 5.76
CA GLU A 103 -11.63 -6.13 5.84
C GLU A 103 -12.16 -6.04 7.27
N VAL A 104 -13.31 -5.40 7.44
CA VAL A 104 -14.02 -5.27 8.71
C VAL A 104 -15.40 -5.89 8.58
N ASP A 105 -15.70 -6.88 9.40
CA ASP A 105 -17.03 -7.48 9.46
C ASP A 105 -18.11 -6.44 9.82
N PRO A 106 -19.32 -6.54 9.24
CA PRO A 106 -20.43 -5.66 9.58
C PRO A 106 -20.69 -5.60 11.09
N ILE A 107 -20.83 -4.38 11.62
CA ILE A 107 -21.14 -4.16 13.04
C ILE A 107 -22.66 -4.02 13.19
N PRO A 108 -23.34 -4.92 13.92
CA PRO A 108 -24.77 -4.82 14.14
C PRO A 108 -25.18 -3.45 14.70
N GLY A 109 -26.09 -2.76 14.01
CA GLY A 109 -26.58 -1.44 14.40
C GLY A 109 -25.75 -0.26 13.89
N LEU A 110 -24.63 -0.50 13.20
CA LEU A 110 -23.93 0.52 12.41
C LEU A 110 -24.44 0.47 10.96
N PRO A 111 -25.03 1.56 10.42
CA PRO A 111 -25.43 1.62 9.03
C PRO A 111 -24.23 1.43 8.11
N GLU A 112 -24.41 0.64 7.04
CA GLU A 112 -23.39 0.36 6.03
C GLU A 112 -22.82 1.65 5.42
N SER A 113 -23.67 2.60 5.04
CA SER A 113 -23.23 3.90 4.50
C SER A 113 -22.37 4.71 5.46
N LEU A 114 -22.54 4.55 6.77
CA LEU A 114 -21.66 5.19 7.76
C LEU A 114 -20.33 4.43 7.90
N ALA A 115 -20.36 3.09 7.83
CA ALA A 115 -19.15 2.29 7.82
C ALA A 115 -18.28 2.63 6.59
N GLU A 116 -18.89 2.76 5.41
CA GLU A 116 -18.23 3.20 4.17
C GLU A 116 -17.62 4.60 4.31
N ALA A 117 -18.38 5.56 4.86
CA ALA A 117 -17.87 6.92 5.09
C ALA A 117 -16.70 6.97 6.09
N LEU A 118 -16.73 6.12 7.13
CA LEU A 118 -15.62 5.98 8.07
C LEU A 118 -14.39 5.36 7.40
N LEU A 119 -14.58 4.36 6.55
CA LEU A 119 -13.51 3.74 5.78
C LEU A 119 -12.83 4.75 4.84
N GLU A 120 -13.61 5.48 4.05
CA GLU A 120 -13.08 6.54 3.16
C GLU A 120 -12.30 7.60 3.95
N TRP A 121 -12.82 8.00 5.12
CA TRP A 121 -12.12 8.94 6.00
C TRP A 121 -10.78 8.35 6.48
N LEU A 122 -10.78 7.11 6.98
CA LEU A 122 -9.57 6.43 7.47
C LEU A 122 -8.51 6.24 6.38
N GLU A 123 -8.92 5.89 5.17
CA GLU A 123 -8.00 5.59 4.07
C GLU A 123 -7.40 6.85 3.40
N SER A 124 -8.17 7.94 3.32
CA SER A 124 -7.82 9.07 2.46
C SER A 124 -7.64 10.41 3.16
N LYS A 125 -8.16 10.58 4.39
CA LYS A 125 -8.30 11.91 5.00
C LYS A 125 -7.80 12.00 6.44
N ALA A 126 -7.91 10.93 7.20
CA ALA A 126 -7.69 10.95 8.64
C ALA A 126 -6.20 11.08 8.98
N ALA A 127 -5.86 12.06 9.82
CA ALA A 127 -4.52 12.10 10.42
C ALA A 127 -4.46 11.14 11.63
N PRO A 128 -3.34 10.43 11.87
CA PRO A 128 -3.22 9.52 13.01
C PRO A 128 -3.55 10.14 14.38
N ALA A 129 -3.20 11.41 14.58
CA ALA A 129 -3.51 12.13 15.81
C ALA A 129 -5.02 12.37 15.99
N GLU A 130 -5.76 12.60 14.91
CA GLU A 130 -7.22 12.77 14.94
C GLU A 130 -7.89 11.45 15.31
N VAL A 131 -7.46 10.35 14.68
CA VAL A 131 -7.98 9.01 14.97
C VAL A 131 -7.70 8.62 16.42
N ALA A 132 -6.47 8.82 16.90
CA ALA A 132 -6.09 8.55 18.28
C ALA A 132 -6.95 9.31 19.29
N ALA A 133 -7.15 10.61 19.07
CA ALA A 133 -8.03 11.42 19.90
C ALA A 133 -9.51 10.95 19.83
N TRP A 134 -9.98 10.57 18.64
CA TRP A 134 -11.35 10.11 18.43
C TRP A 134 -11.67 8.82 19.19
N ILE A 135 -10.75 7.86 19.18
CA ILE A 135 -10.93 6.56 19.83
C ILE A 135 -10.42 6.51 21.27
N ASP A 136 -9.84 7.60 21.78
CA ASP A 136 -9.22 7.67 23.11
C ASP A 136 -8.07 6.66 23.30
N GLU A 137 -7.14 6.66 22.34
CA GLU A 137 -5.90 5.87 22.37
C GLU A 137 -4.68 6.78 22.19
N ARG A 138 -3.48 6.26 22.49
CA ARG A 138 -2.24 7.03 22.32
C ARG A 138 -1.83 7.04 20.85
N LEU A 139 -1.34 8.19 20.38
CA LEU A 139 -0.86 8.35 19.00
C LEU A 139 0.18 7.28 18.63
N GLU A 140 1.12 6.96 19.52
CA GLU A 140 2.17 5.96 19.29
C GLU A 140 1.64 4.54 19.02
N ASP A 141 0.42 4.24 19.48
CA ASP A 141 -0.23 2.94 19.25
C ASP A 141 -1.08 2.97 17.95
N VAL A 142 -1.58 4.13 17.53
CA VAL A 142 -2.43 4.30 16.35
C VAL A 142 -1.62 4.52 15.07
N GLU A 143 -0.60 5.37 15.13
CA GLU A 143 0.23 5.74 13.99
C GLU A 143 0.81 4.55 13.20
N PRO A 144 1.42 3.53 13.83
CA PRO A 144 1.90 2.37 13.07
C PRO A 144 0.76 1.58 12.40
N ARG A 145 -0.39 1.42 13.08
CA ARG A 145 -1.55 0.69 12.54
C ARG A 145 -2.28 1.44 11.43
N MET A 146 -2.05 2.74 11.28
CA MET A 146 -2.57 3.55 10.17
C MET A 146 -1.65 3.63 8.96
N ARG A 147 -0.41 3.12 9.05
CA ARG A 147 0.47 3.11 7.87
C ARG A 147 -0.16 2.27 6.77
N ASN A 148 0.01 2.73 5.54
CA ASN A 148 -0.49 2.03 4.37
C ASN A 148 0.68 1.67 3.44
N GLU A 149 1.54 0.76 3.92
CA GLU A 149 2.65 0.25 3.10
C GLU A 149 2.16 -0.58 1.90
N VAL A 150 0.89 -1.01 1.92
CA VAL A 150 0.23 -1.83 0.90
C VAL A 150 -0.56 -0.98 -0.11
N GLY A 151 -1.25 0.07 0.34
CA GLY A 151 -2.20 0.86 -0.46
C GLY A 151 -1.68 2.19 -1.01
N ALA A 152 -0.44 2.59 -0.70
CA ALA A 152 0.21 3.72 -1.37
C ALA A 152 0.38 3.51 -2.90
N PHE A 153 0.18 2.27 -3.38
CA PHE A 153 0.43 1.85 -4.77
C PHE A 153 -0.83 1.46 -5.55
N LEU A 154 -2.00 1.36 -4.91
CA LEU A 154 -3.27 1.06 -5.59
C LEU A 154 -4.00 2.31 -6.13
N ALA A 155 -3.40 3.50 -5.96
CA ALA A 155 -4.01 4.80 -6.30
C ALA A 155 -3.41 5.48 -7.54
N THR A 156 -2.62 4.76 -8.35
CA THR A 156 -2.06 5.28 -9.63
C THR A 156 -2.67 4.60 -10.84
#